data_AF-A0A560JSW2-F1
#
_entry.id   AF-A0A560JSW2-F1
#
_cell.length_a   1.000
_cell.length_b   1.000
_cell.length_c   1.000
_cell.angle_alpha   90.00
_cell.angle_beta   90.00
_cell.angle_gamma   90.00
#
_symmetry.space_group_name_H-M   'P 1'
#
loop_
_entity.id
_entity.type
_entity.pdbx_description
1 polymer ?
#
loop_
_entity_poly.entity_id
_entity_poly.type
_entity_poly.pdbx_seq_one_letter_code
_entity_poly.pdbx_strand_id
1 'polypeptide(L)'
;MPLRRAGVCFVMLLLATLANAPVRAQDVPGIEICTVEKTWERRTSCLQSNVDFLQKTITKLNLDHQQKLDAAGRQIDALKTSLAGLQKTISDLQAAQAKTAEDLKKKQDATPPKDAAK
;
A
#
# COMPACT_ATOMS: atom_id res chain seq x y z
N MET A 1 -15.00 26.72 12.74
CA MET A 1 -16.21 25.87 12.60
C MET A 1 -16.65 25.52 11.16
N PRO A 2 -16.43 26.31 10.08
CA PRO A 2 -16.93 25.96 8.75
C PRO A 2 -16.18 24.77 8.10
N LEU A 3 -14.89 24.61 8.42
CA LEU A 3 -14.05 23.54 7.87
C LEU A 3 -14.48 22.12 8.30
N ARG A 4 -15.01 21.97 9.52
CA ARG A 4 -15.55 20.70 10.03
C ARG A 4 -16.84 20.30 9.30
N ARG A 5 -17.70 21.28 8.97
CA ARG A 5 -18.93 21.03 8.20
C ARG A 5 -18.62 20.67 6.75
N ALA A 6 -17.64 21.35 6.13
CA ALA A 6 -17.18 21.03 4.79
C ALA A 6 -16.61 19.60 4.68
N GLY A 7 -15.80 19.16 5.67
CA GLY A 7 -15.27 17.80 5.70
C GLY A 7 -16.35 16.72 5.82
N VAL A 8 -17.37 16.94 6.65
CA VAL A 8 -18.51 16.01 6.78
C VAL A 8 -19.32 15.92 5.49
N CYS A 9 -19.57 17.06 4.82
CA CYS A 9 -20.25 17.08 3.53
C CYS A 9 -19.45 16.35 2.45
N PHE A 10 -18.13 16.49 2.44
CA PHE A 10 -17.26 15.82 1.46
C PHE A 10 -17.26 14.31 1.64
N VAL A 11 -17.19 13.83 2.88
CA VAL A 11 -17.26 12.39 3.19
C VAL A 11 -18.63 11.81 2.83
N MET A 12 -19.72 12.52 3.14
CA MET A 12 -21.08 12.08 2.78
C MET A 12 -21.29 12.03 1.27
N LEU A 13 -20.76 13.02 0.53
CA LEU A 13 -20.85 13.05 -0.93
C LEU A 13 -20.06 11.90 -1.57
N LEU A 14 -18.85 11.61 -1.07
CA LEU A 14 -18.06 10.44 -1.47
C LEU A 14 -18.82 9.14 -1.22
N LEU A 15 -19.38 8.93 -0.01
CA LEU A 15 -20.16 7.73 0.30
C LEU A 15 -21.40 7.58 -0.60
N ALA A 16 -22.09 8.69 -0.91
CA ALA A 16 -23.26 8.67 -1.79
C ALA A 16 -22.90 8.29 -3.24
N THR A 17 -21.71 8.66 -3.72
CA THR A 17 -21.22 8.23 -5.04
C THR A 17 -20.84 6.75 -5.09
N LEU A 18 -20.34 6.18 -3.99
CA LEU A 18 -20.04 4.73 -3.92
C LEU A 18 -21.30 3.87 -3.77
N ALA A 19 -22.38 4.40 -3.21
CA ALA A 19 -23.64 3.66 -3.01
C ALA A 19 -24.39 3.32 -4.32
N ASN A 20 -24.08 4.02 -5.42
CA ASN A 20 -24.70 3.81 -6.74
C ASN A 20 -23.84 2.93 -7.67
N ALA A 21 -22.84 2.22 -7.15
CA ALA A 21 -22.15 1.22 -7.93
C ALA A 21 -23.19 0.17 -8.41
N PRO A 22 -23.25 -0.14 -9.71
CA PRO A 22 -24.14 -1.17 -10.20
C PRO A 22 -23.80 -2.46 -9.47
N VAL A 23 -24.73 -2.96 -8.65
CA VAL A 23 -24.66 -4.31 -8.10
C VAL A 23 -24.86 -5.24 -9.28
N ARG A 24 -23.78 -5.50 -10.01
CA ARG A 24 -23.71 -6.67 -10.87
C ARG A 24 -23.91 -7.85 -9.93
N ALA A 25 -24.97 -8.60 -10.15
CA ALA A 25 -25.08 -9.92 -9.53
C ALA A 25 -23.75 -10.63 -9.82
N GLN A 26 -23.13 -11.19 -8.77
CA GLN A 26 -21.98 -12.06 -8.99
C GLN A 26 -22.52 -13.30 -9.70
N ASP A 27 -22.12 -13.48 -10.96
CA ASP A 27 -22.47 -14.69 -11.69
C ASP A 27 -21.92 -15.88 -10.91
N VAL A 28 -22.84 -16.70 -10.40
CA VAL A 28 -22.51 -17.97 -9.77
C VAL A 28 -22.31 -18.97 -10.90
N PRO A 29 -21.07 -19.39 -11.22
CA PRO A 29 -20.81 -20.16 -12.43
C PRO A 29 -21.61 -21.47 -12.41
N GLY A 30 -22.43 -21.75 -13.42
CA GLY A 30 -23.21 -22.99 -13.52
C GLY A 30 -24.55 -22.99 -12.78
N ILE A 31 -24.94 -21.88 -12.12
CA ILE A 31 -26.27 -21.78 -11.49
C ILE A 31 -27.39 -21.79 -12.53
N GLU A 32 -27.12 -21.25 -13.71
CA GLU A 32 -28.00 -21.27 -14.88
C GLU A 32 -28.29 -22.70 -15.34
N ILE A 33 -27.35 -23.63 -15.15
CA ILE A 33 -27.53 -25.05 -15.48
C ILE A 33 -28.33 -25.76 -14.38
N CYS A 34 -28.03 -25.49 -13.10
CA CYS A 34 -28.73 -26.14 -12.01
C CYS A 34 -30.19 -25.70 -11.87
N THR A 35 -30.50 -24.45 -12.26
CA THR A 35 -31.86 -23.89 -12.15
C THR A 35 -32.80 -24.34 -13.27
N VAL A 36 -32.29 -24.66 -14.46
CA VAL A 36 -33.10 -25.22 -15.56
C VAL A 36 -33.51 -26.68 -15.33
N GLU A 37 -32.80 -27.40 -14.45
CA GLU A 37 -33.12 -28.78 -14.09
C GLU A 37 -34.48 -28.90 -13.40
N LYS A 38 -35.30 -29.86 -13.86
CA LYS A 38 -36.69 -30.05 -13.43
C LYS A 38 -36.84 -31.23 -12.47
N THR A 39 -35.95 -32.21 -12.53
CA THR A 39 -35.93 -33.33 -11.59
C THR A 39 -35.28 -32.89 -10.28
N TRP A 40 -35.97 -33.11 -9.15
CA TRP A 40 -35.52 -32.60 -7.86
C TRP A 40 -34.20 -33.23 -7.40
N GLU A 41 -33.99 -34.52 -7.67
CA GLU A 41 -32.74 -35.23 -7.35
C GLU A 41 -31.55 -34.64 -8.12
N ARG A 42 -31.70 -34.43 -9.43
CA ARG A 42 -30.62 -33.90 -10.28
C ARG A 42 -30.33 -32.43 -10.00
N ARG A 43 -31.36 -31.63 -9.70
CA ARG A 43 -31.21 -30.24 -9.27
C ARG A 43 -30.42 -30.14 -7.98
N THR A 44 -30.75 -30.99 -6.99
CA THR A 44 -30.05 -31.00 -5.70
C THR A 44 -28.59 -31.41 -5.86
N SER A 45 -28.31 -32.45 -6.64
CA SER A 45 -26.95 -32.89 -6.96
C SER A 45 -26.13 -31.82 -7.68
N CYS A 46 -26.72 -31.14 -8.67
CA CYS A 46 -26.07 -30.02 -9.37
C CYS A 46 -25.71 -28.89 -8.40
N LEU A 47 -26.66 -28.44 -7.58
CA LEU A 47 -26.45 -27.37 -6.60
C LEU A 47 -25.38 -27.75 -5.56
N GLN A 48 -25.35 -29.00 -5.12
CA GLN A 48 -24.32 -29.47 -4.18
C GLN A 48 -22.91 -29.38 -4.80
N SER A 49 -22.75 -29.83 -6.04
CA SER A 49 -21.46 -29.73 -6.75
C SER A 49 -21.05 -28.27 -7.01
N ASN A 50 -22.02 -27.40 -7.25
CA ASN A 50 -21.80 -25.96 -7.42
C ASN A 50 -21.28 -25.31 -6.12
N VAL A 51 -21.92 -25.61 -4.98
CA VAL A 51 -21.49 -25.13 -3.67
C VAL A 51 -20.09 -25.63 -3.33
N ASP A 52 -19.76 -26.90 -3.59
CA ASP A 52 -18.41 -27.43 -3.38
C ASP A 52 -17.37 -26.70 -4.24
N PHE A 53 -17.68 -26.46 -5.52
CA PHE A 53 -16.82 -25.67 -6.40
C PHE A 53 -16.61 -24.24 -5.89
N LEU A 54 -17.67 -23.55 -5.48
CA LEU A 54 -17.60 -22.20 -4.93
C LEU A 54 -16.78 -22.18 -3.63
N GLN A 55 -17.03 -23.12 -2.72
CA GLN A 55 -16.31 -23.24 -1.45
C GLN A 55 -14.80 -23.37 -1.71
N LYS A 56 -14.41 -24.28 -2.62
CA LYS A 56 -13.01 -24.48 -3.03
C LYS A 56 -12.42 -23.22 -3.66
N THR A 57 -13.18 -22.53 -4.49
CA THR A 57 -12.75 -21.29 -5.15
C THR A 57 -12.53 -20.17 -4.13
N ILE A 58 -13.45 -19.98 -3.18
CA ILE A 58 -13.34 -18.99 -2.11
C ILE A 58 -12.12 -19.29 -1.23
N THR A 59 -11.92 -20.55 -0.83
CA THR A 59 -10.73 -20.94 -0.06
C THR A 59 -9.45 -20.64 -0.83
N LYS A 60 -9.39 -20.95 -2.13
CA LYS A 60 -8.23 -20.64 -2.97
C LYS A 60 -7.97 -19.14 -3.07
N LEU A 61 -9.01 -18.34 -3.31
CA LEU A 61 -8.90 -16.88 -3.40
C LEU A 61 -8.44 -16.26 -2.08
N ASN A 62 -8.94 -16.76 -0.95
CA ASN A 62 -8.50 -16.31 0.38
C ASN A 62 -7.03 -16.61 0.62
N LEU A 63 -6.57 -17.82 0.27
CA LEU A 63 -5.16 -18.19 0.41
C LEU A 63 -4.26 -17.33 -0.50
N ASP A 64 -4.65 -17.12 -1.75
CA ASP A 64 -3.91 -16.26 -2.69
C ASP A 64 -3.82 -14.80 -2.19
N HIS A 65 -4.91 -14.26 -1.65
CA HIS A 65 -4.90 -12.92 -1.06
C HIS A 65 -4.02 -12.85 0.18
N GLN A 66 -4.07 -13.83 1.07
CA GLN A 66 -3.21 -13.85 2.25
C GLN A 66 -1.73 -13.92 1.86
N GLN A 67 -1.38 -14.75 0.87
CA GLN A 67 -0.02 -14.81 0.34
C GLN A 67 0.44 -13.47 -0.24
N LYS A 68 -0.44 -12.76 -0.96
CA LYS A 68 -0.15 -11.42 -1.47
C LYS A 68 0.06 -10.40 -0.35
N LEU A 69 -0.75 -10.44 0.69
CA LEU A 69 -0.61 -9.56 1.86
C LEU A 69 0.71 -9.83 2.61
N ASP A 70 1.06 -11.10 2.81
CA ASP A 70 2.32 -11.49 3.45
C ASP A 70 3.53 -11.05 2.61
N ALA A 71 3.47 -11.22 1.29
CA ALA A 71 4.52 -10.78 0.38
C ALA A 71 4.69 -9.25 0.41
N ALA A 72 3.58 -8.50 0.38
CA ALA A 72 3.60 -7.05 0.51
C ALA A 72 4.15 -6.60 1.88
N GLY A 73 3.80 -7.30 2.96
CA GLY A 73 4.35 -7.05 4.30
C GLY A 73 5.87 -7.16 4.32
N ARG A 74 6.43 -8.22 3.72
CA ARG A 74 7.88 -8.40 3.60
C ARG A 74 8.55 -7.30 2.78
N GLN A 75 7.90 -6.85 1.69
CA GLN A 75 8.41 -5.72 0.90
C GLN A 75 8.44 -4.42 1.72
N ILE A 76 7.40 -4.17 2.51
CA ILE A 76 7.35 -3.02 3.41
C ILE A 76 8.51 -3.05 4.40
N ASP A 77 8.81 -4.21 4.99
CA ASP A 77 9.90 -4.32 5.95
C ASP A 77 11.28 -4.13 5.29
N ALA A 78 11.49 -4.66 4.09
CA ALA A 78 12.70 -4.41 3.31
C ALA A 78 12.86 -2.93 2.90
N LEU A 79 11.76 -2.25 2.60
CA LEU A 79 11.77 -0.81 2.31
C LEU A 79 12.07 0.00 3.58
N LYS A 80 11.52 -0.37 4.74
CA LYS A 80 11.82 0.29 6.02
C LYS A 80 13.30 0.18 6.39
N THR A 81 13.92 -0.99 6.21
CA THR A 81 15.36 -1.16 6.49
C THR A 81 16.21 -0.32 5.54
N SER A 82 15.85 -0.28 4.26
CA SER A 82 16.51 0.57 3.27
C SER A 82 16.38 2.06 3.62
N LEU A 83 15.19 2.50 4.04
CA LEU A 83 14.93 3.88 4.49
C LEU A 83 15.79 4.22 5.71
N ALA A 84 15.86 3.33 6.69
CA ALA A 84 16.70 3.52 7.88
C ALA A 84 18.19 3.55 7.54
N GLY A 85 18.63 2.78 6.53
CA GLY A 85 20.00 2.84 6.00
C GLY A 85 20.29 4.19 5.35
N LEU A 86 19.42 4.63 4.44
CA LEU A 86 19.54 5.92 3.77
C LEU A 86 19.54 7.09 4.77
N GLN A 87 18.68 7.05 5.78
CA GLN A 87 18.64 8.07 6.82
C GLN A 87 19.98 8.19 7.56
N LYS A 88 20.64 7.06 7.88
CA LYS A 88 21.99 7.08 8.46
C LYS A 88 23.01 7.71 7.52
N THR A 89 23.01 7.33 6.24
CA THR A 89 23.96 7.91 5.27
C THR A 89 23.78 9.43 5.12
N ILE A 90 22.54 9.93 5.17
CA ILE A 90 22.26 11.38 5.14
C ILE A 90 22.83 12.04 6.39
N SER A 91 22.63 11.46 7.58
CA SER A 91 23.19 11.99 8.83
C SER A 91 24.72 12.02 8.80
N ASP A 92 25.36 10.97 8.30
CA ASP A 92 26.82 10.88 8.18
C ASP A 92 27.38 11.93 7.21
N LEU A 93 26.72 12.10 6.05
CA LEU A 93 27.10 13.11 5.06
C LEU A 93 26.91 14.54 5.58
N GLN A 94 25.81 14.82 6.29
CA GLN A 94 25.58 16.12 6.93
C GLN A 94 26.66 16.42 7.98
N ALA A 95 27.04 15.44 8.79
CA ALA A 95 28.11 15.58 9.78
C ALA A 95 29.47 15.80 9.11
N ALA A 96 29.79 15.07 8.04
CA ALA A 96 31.02 15.25 7.27
C ALA A 96 31.08 16.64 6.59
N GLN A 97 29.96 17.10 6.04
CA GLN A 97 29.85 18.43 5.43
C GLN A 97 30.05 19.54 6.48
N ALA A 98 29.44 19.41 7.67
CA ALA A 98 29.60 20.37 8.76
C ALA A 98 31.08 20.47 9.21
N LYS A 99 31.76 19.33 9.41
CA LYS A 99 33.19 19.30 9.74
C LYS A 99 34.04 19.97 8.67
N THR A 100 33.78 19.65 7.39
CA THR A 100 34.50 20.25 6.26
C THR A 100 34.29 21.77 6.21
N ALA A 101 33.07 22.25 6.47
CA ALA A 101 32.76 23.67 6.53
C ALA A 101 33.47 24.38 7.71
N GLU A 102 33.60 23.72 8.87
CA GLU A 102 34.36 24.24 10.00
C GLU A 102 35.87 24.28 9.73
N ASP A 103 36.43 23.24 9.11
CA ASP A 103 37.86 23.17 8.76
C ASP A 103 38.24 24.22 7.70
N LEU A 104 37.34 24.53 6.76
CA LEU A 104 37.53 25.61 5.79
C LEU A 104 37.53 27.00 6.45
N LYS A 105 36.69 27.22 7.47
CA LYS A 105 36.69 28.48 8.24
C LYS A 105 37.97 28.66 9.06
N LYS A 106 38.44 27.59 9.72
CA LYS A 106 39.70 27.62 10.50
C LYS A 106 40.95 27.87 9.64
N LYS A 107 40.94 27.43 8.37
CA LYS A 107 42.02 27.74 7.42
C LYS A 107 41.98 29.16 6.87
N GLN A 108 40.81 29.81 6.83
CA GLN A 108 40.70 31.22 6.43
C GLN A 108 41.14 32.20 7.54
N ASP A 109 40.97 31.83 8.81
CA ASP A 109 41.46 32.65 9.95
C ASP A 109 42.97 32.52 10.23
N ALA A 110 43.68 31.62 9.55
CA ALA A 110 45.12 31.37 9.74
C ALA A 110 46.03 32.10 8.72
N THR A 111 45.63 33.26 8.18
CA THR A 111 46.54 34.14 7.42
C THR A 111 46.49 35.56 7.97
N PRO A 112 47.49 36.01 8.75
CA PRO A 112 48.44 37.07 8.31
C PRO A 112 49.88 36.85 8.87
N PRO A 113 50.95 37.55 8.41
CA PRO A 113 50.97 38.97 8.02
C PRO A 113 51.69 39.32 6.71
N LYS A 114 51.41 40.56 6.29
CA LYS A 114 52.18 41.36 5.35
C LYS A 114 53.67 41.25 5.67
N ASP A 115 54.47 40.76 4.73
CA ASP A 115 55.87 41.16 4.63
C ASP A 115 55.97 42.30 3.62
N ALA A 116 56.23 43.47 4.18
CA ALA A 116 56.79 44.59 3.46
C ALA A 116 58.25 44.27 3.13
N ALA A 117 58.62 44.28 1.85
CA ALA A 117 60.00 44.53 1.46
C ALA A 117 60.10 45.04 0.01
N LYS A 118 60.36 46.35 -0.06
CA LYS A 118 61.11 47.11 -1.07
C LYS A 118 60.34 47.85 -2.15
#